data_AF-A0A258XDK6-F1
#
_entry.id   AF-A0A258XDK6-F1
#
_cell.length_a   1.000
_cell.length_b   1.000
_cell.length_c   1.000
_cell.angle_alpha   90.00
_cell.angle_beta   90.00
_cell.angle_gamma   90.00
#
_symmetry.space_group_name_H-M   'P 1'
#
loop_
_entity.id
_entity.type
_entity.pdbx_description
1 polymer ?
#
loop_
_entity_poly.entity_id
_entity_poly.type
_entity_poly.pdbx_seq_one_letter_code
_entity_poly.pdbx_strand_id
1 'polypeptide(L)'
;MLRHYRRIQMPKLRNYDHYLIESLKDPQEAYLYLAAAFEDEDPRMAGIALDNVLKARNYSVRQISEESHLNREHLYRIFSGHSKPEFKTIKALCHLAGFNLTIQAEGHHFSA
;
A
#
# COMPACT_ATOMS: atom_id res chain seq x y z
N MET A 1 -38.20 -15.32 -3.58
CA MET A 1 -36.76 -15.67 -3.49
C MET A 1 -36.07 -15.23 -4.78
N LEU A 2 -34.78 -14.89 -4.68
CA LEU A 2 -33.81 -14.47 -5.71
C LEU A 2 -33.49 -12.96 -5.77
N ARG A 3 -32.63 -12.55 -4.82
CA ARG A 3 -31.93 -11.26 -4.82
C ARG A 3 -31.09 -11.15 -6.10
N HIS A 4 -31.31 -10.10 -6.87
CA HIS A 4 -30.54 -9.80 -8.07
C HIS A 4 -29.13 -9.39 -7.65
N TYR A 5 -28.17 -10.30 -7.77
CA TYR A 5 -26.76 -9.93 -7.74
C TYR A 5 -26.48 -9.07 -8.96
N ARG A 6 -26.35 -7.75 -8.73
CA ARG A 6 -25.87 -6.80 -9.72
C ARG A 6 -24.49 -7.27 -10.16
N ARG A 7 -24.34 -7.70 -11.41
CA ARG A 7 -23.03 -8.03 -12.01
C ARG A 7 -22.12 -6.83 -11.81
N ILE A 8 -21.12 -6.95 -10.94
CA ILE A 8 -20.03 -5.99 -10.87
C ILE A 8 -19.25 -6.17 -12.16
N GLN A 9 -19.46 -5.28 -13.12
CA GLN A 9 -18.60 -5.18 -14.30
C GLN A 9 -17.22 -4.75 -13.79
N MET A 10 -16.24 -5.66 -13.83
CA MET A 10 -14.85 -5.28 -13.56
C MET A 10 -14.41 -4.30 -14.65
N PRO A 11 -13.90 -3.11 -14.30
CA PRO A 11 -13.35 -2.18 -15.28
C PRO A 11 -12.18 -2.85 -16.02
N LYS A 12 -11.97 -2.53 -17.30
CA LYS A 12 -10.72 -2.91 -18.02
C LYS A 12 -9.52 -2.55 -17.15
N LEU A 13 -8.43 -3.33 -17.15
CA LEU A 13 -7.25 -3.14 -16.27
C LEU A 13 -6.79 -1.66 -16.12
N ARG A 14 -6.73 -0.90 -17.22
CA ARG A 14 -6.38 0.53 -17.21
C ARG A 14 -7.36 1.41 -16.40
N ASN A 15 -8.64 1.03 -16.38
CA ASN A 15 -9.68 1.69 -15.58
C ASN A 15 -9.63 1.21 -14.12
N TYR A 16 -9.18 -0.02 -13.86
CA TYR A 16 -9.00 -0.53 -12.50
C TYR A 16 -7.87 0.21 -11.79
N ASP A 17 -6.71 0.37 -12.44
CA ASP A 17 -5.59 1.10 -11.86
C ASP A 17 -5.98 2.55 -11.53
N HIS A 18 -6.68 3.22 -12.45
CA HIS A 18 -7.20 4.57 -12.20
C HIS A 18 -8.21 4.59 -11.05
N TYR A 19 -9.16 3.67 -11.03
CA TYR A 19 -10.15 3.58 -9.95
C TYR A 19 -9.48 3.37 -8.58
N LEU A 20 -8.50 2.47 -8.51
CA LEU A 20 -7.73 2.22 -7.29
C LEU A 20 -7.00 3.49 -6.83
N ILE A 21 -6.26 4.16 -7.72
CA ILE A 21 -5.55 5.39 -7.35
C ILE A 21 -6.50 6.49 -6.89
N GLU A 22 -7.69 6.61 -7.50
CA GLU A 22 -8.70 7.57 -7.03
C GLU A 22 -9.30 7.19 -5.67
N SER A 23 -9.58 5.90 -5.42
CA SER A 23 -10.15 5.48 -4.13
C SER A 23 -9.16 5.68 -2.98
N LEU A 24 -7.87 5.44 -3.21
CA LEU A 24 -6.79 5.61 -2.23
C LEU A 24 -6.50 7.07 -1.85
N LYS A 25 -7.18 8.05 -2.47
CA LYS A 25 -7.17 9.44 -1.98
C LYS A 25 -7.94 9.58 -0.66
N ASP A 26 -8.91 8.70 -0.39
CA ASP A 26 -9.54 8.60 0.93
C ASP A 26 -8.55 7.95 1.91
N PRO A 27 -8.18 8.63 3.02
CA PRO A 27 -7.29 8.07 4.02
C PRO A 27 -7.75 6.73 4.61
N GLN A 28 -9.07 6.51 4.72
CA GLN A 28 -9.61 5.26 5.27
C GLN A 28 -9.42 4.10 4.29
N GLU A 29 -9.68 4.32 3.00
CA GLU A 29 -9.44 3.33 1.94
C GLU A 29 -7.95 3.00 1.84
N ALA A 30 -7.08 4.02 1.91
CA ALA A 30 -5.63 3.84 1.94
C ALA A 30 -5.16 3.04 3.16
N TYR A 31 -5.72 3.28 4.34
CA TYR A 31 -5.43 2.50 5.54
C TYR A 31 -5.82 1.03 5.37
N LEU A 32 -7.06 0.76 4.95
CA LEU A 32 -7.55 -0.62 4.76
C LEU A 32 -6.73 -1.36 3.70
N TYR A 33 -6.39 -0.68 2.61
CA TYR A 33 -5.57 -1.23 1.54
C TYR A 33 -4.14 -1.57 2.01
N LEU A 34 -3.49 -0.67 2.75
CA LEU A 34 -2.18 -0.95 3.34
C LEU A 34 -2.25 -2.09 4.34
N ALA A 35 -3.23 -2.08 5.26
CA ALA A 35 -3.40 -3.12 6.26
C ALA A 35 -3.50 -4.51 5.61
N ALA A 36 -4.37 -4.65 4.61
CA ALA A 36 -4.50 -5.90 3.86
C ALA A 36 -3.18 -6.31 3.17
N ALA A 37 -2.41 -5.36 2.62
CA ALA A 37 -1.13 -5.65 2.00
C ALA A 37 -0.01 -6.02 2.99
N PHE A 38 -0.10 -5.57 4.24
CA PHE A 38 0.84 -5.94 5.32
C PHE A 38 0.52 -7.30 5.94
N GLU A 39 -0.71 -7.78 5.81
CA GLU A 39 -1.13 -9.14 6.23
C GLU A 39 -0.83 -10.22 5.18
N ASP A 40 -0.46 -9.83 3.96
CA ASP A 40 -0.15 -10.77 2.88
C ASP A 40 1.10 -11.61 3.19
N GLU A 41 1.09 -12.89 2.79
CA GLU A 41 2.22 -13.80 2.96
C GLU A 41 3.47 -13.34 2.20
N ASP A 42 3.29 -12.61 1.09
CA ASP A 42 4.37 -12.04 0.31
C ASP A 42 4.69 -10.60 0.78
N PRO A 43 5.84 -10.37 1.44
CA PRO A 43 6.21 -9.05 1.96
C PRO A 43 6.43 -8.01 0.85
N ARG A 44 6.52 -8.42 -0.42
CA ARG A 44 6.62 -7.50 -1.56
C ARG A 44 5.32 -6.71 -1.77
N MET A 45 4.19 -7.25 -1.32
CA MET A 45 2.88 -6.58 -1.44
C MET A 45 2.85 -5.25 -0.68
N ALA A 46 3.52 -5.15 0.46
CA ALA A 46 3.68 -3.88 1.18
C ALA A 46 4.34 -2.79 0.32
N GLY A 47 5.36 -3.15 -0.46
CA GLY A 47 6.07 -2.21 -1.34
C GLY A 47 5.20 -1.70 -2.49
N ILE A 48 4.45 -2.60 -3.13
CA ILE A 48 3.51 -2.28 -4.21
C ILE A 48 2.36 -1.41 -3.68
N ALA A 49 1.82 -1.76 -2.50
CA ALA A 49 0.72 -1.01 -1.92
C ALA A 49 1.13 0.42 -1.50
N LEU A 50 2.33 0.56 -0.93
CA LEU A 50 2.91 1.88 -0.60
C LEU A 50 3.11 2.74 -1.85
N ASP A 51 3.53 2.17 -2.98
CA ASP A 51 3.63 2.89 -4.26
C ASP A 51 2.28 3.43 -4.71
N ASN A 52 1.22 2.61 -4.67
CA ASN A 52 -0.12 3.02 -5.05
C ASN A 52 -0.66 4.16 -4.17
N VAL A 53 -0.47 4.08 -2.85
CA VAL A 53 -0.88 5.14 -1.92
C VAL A 53 -0.09 6.43 -2.15
N LEU A 54 1.23 6.34 -2.38
CA LEU A 54 2.06 7.52 -2.66
C LEU A 54 1.67 8.18 -3.99
N LYS A 55 1.36 7.39 -5.02
CA LYS A 55 0.81 7.88 -6.29
C LYS A 55 -0.53 8.58 -6.11
N ALA A 56 -1.45 8.02 -5.31
CA ALA A 56 -2.72 8.66 -4.98
C ALA A 56 -2.55 10.03 -4.30
N ARG A 57 -1.44 10.20 -3.59
CA ARG A 57 -1.01 11.46 -2.97
C ARG A 57 -0.15 12.36 -3.87
N ASN A 58 -0.04 12.02 -5.15
CA ASN A 58 0.73 12.75 -6.17
C ASN A 58 2.25 12.82 -5.90
N TYR A 59 2.81 11.88 -5.14
CA TYR A 59 4.26 11.76 -5.00
C TYR A 59 4.87 11.14 -6.26
N SER A 60 5.88 11.81 -6.82
CA SER A 60 6.77 11.21 -7.81
C SER A 60 7.88 10.40 -7.13
N VAL A 61 8.43 9.39 -7.83
CA VAL A 61 9.60 8.62 -7.33
C VAL A 61 10.79 9.52 -7.01
N ARG A 62 10.92 10.65 -7.70
CA ARG A 62 11.92 11.67 -7.40
C ARG A 62 11.71 12.29 -6.02
N GLN A 63 10.51 12.77 -5.72
CA GLN A 63 10.18 13.36 -4.42
C GLN A 63 10.34 12.34 -3.30
N ILE A 64 9.86 11.10 -3.52
CA ILE A 64 10.01 10.01 -2.55
C ILE A 64 11.49 9.78 -2.25
N SER A 65 12.33 9.71 -3.27
CA SER A 65 13.78 9.52 -3.11
C SER A 65 14.45 10.65 -2.32
N GLU A 66 14.07 11.89 -2.61
CA GLU A 66 14.61 13.09 -1.94
C GLU A 66 14.19 13.16 -0.46
N GLU A 67 12.91 12.91 -0.16
CA GLU A 67 12.35 13.02 1.20
C GLU A 67 12.67 11.82 2.09
N SER A 68 12.80 10.61 1.52
CA SER A 68 13.13 9.39 2.28
C SER A 68 14.62 9.05 2.31
N HIS A 69 15.44 9.78 1.55
CA HIS A 69 16.86 9.49 1.30
C HIS A 69 17.12 8.08 0.72
N LEU A 70 16.12 7.46 0.11
CA LEU A 70 16.26 6.18 -0.59
C LEU A 70 16.67 6.43 -2.04
N ASN A 71 17.56 5.62 -2.58
CA ASN A 71 17.92 5.74 -3.99
C ASN A 71 16.78 5.24 -4.90
N ARG A 72 16.65 5.85 -6.09
CA ARG A 72 15.56 5.57 -7.03
C ARG A 72 15.56 4.15 -7.57
N GLU A 73 16.73 3.55 -7.79
CA GLU A 73 16.85 2.17 -8.26
C GLU A 73 16.24 1.18 -7.25
N HIS A 74 16.54 1.37 -5.97
CA HIS A 74 15.94 0.62 -4.88
C HIS A 74 14.42 0.82 -4.87
N LEU A 75 13.94 2.07 -4.92
CA LEU A 75 12.50 2.35 -4.96
C LEU A 75 11.81 1.66 -6.14
N TYR A 76 12.37 1.70 -7.35
CA TYR A 76 11.79 1.01 -8.50
C TYR A 76 11.71 -0.50 -8.28
N ARG A 77 12.74 -1.14 -7.71
CA ARG A 77 12.69 -2.58 -7.41
C ARG A 77 11.63 -2.93 -6.36
N ILE A 78 11.44 -2.08 -5.35
CA ILE A 78 10.37 -2.26 -4.34
C ILE A 78 8.98 -2.10 -4.98
N PHE A 79 8.76 -0.99 -5.68
CA PHE A 79 7.45 -0.62 -6.24
C PHE A 79 6.99 -1.56 -7.35
N SER A 80 7.92 -2.21 -8.05
CA SER A 80 7.63 -3.21 -9.07
C SER A 80 7.59 -4.65 -8.55
N GLY A 81 7.71 -4.87 -7.24
CA GLY A 81 7.69 -6.21 -6.64
C GLY A 81 8.90 -7.09 -6.99
N HIS A 82 9.99 -6.50 -7.48
CA HIS A 82 11.24 -7.24 -7.77
C HIS A 82 12.08 -7.48 -6.51
N SER A 83 11.86 -6.71 -5.45
CA SER A 83 12.55 -6.84 -4.17
C SER A 83 11.59 -6.60 -3.02
N LYS A 84 11.77 -7.33 -1.91
CA LYS A 84 11.06 -7.04 -0.67
C LYS A 84 11.59 -5.76 -0.03
N PRO A 85 10.73 -4.92 0.57
CA PRO A 85 11.18 -3.72 1.28
C PRO A 85 11.82 -4.09 2.61
N GLU A 86 12.91 -3.41 2.96
CA GLU A 86 13.48 -3.47 4.31
C GLU A 86 12.60 -2.68 5.29
N PHE A 87 12.64 -3.02 6.58
CA PHE A 87 11.87 -2.30 7.62
C PHE A 87 12.12 -0.79 7.63
N LYS A 88 13.36 -0.35 7.37
CA LYS A 88 13.70 1.09 7.26
C LYS A 88 12.96 1.76 6.11
N THR A 89 12.83 1.07 4.98
CA THR A 89 12.12 1.52 3.79
C THR A 89 10.63 1.61 4.07
N ILE A 90 10.05 0.58 4.69
CA ILE A 90 8.64 0.57 5.08
C ILE A 90 8.33 1.78 5.97
N LYS A 91 9.10 1.99 7.05
CA LYS A 91 8.91 3.13 7.96
C LYS A 91 8.94 4.47 7.24
N ALA A 92 9.95 4.69 6.38
CA ALA A 92 10.09 5.95 5.67
C ALA A 92 8.93 6.21 4.71
N LEU A 93 8.51 5.18 3.97
CA LEU A 93 7.41 5.28 3.01
C LEU A 93 6.05 5.41 3.70
N CYS A 94 5.81 4.70 4.81
CA CYS A 94 4.60 4.89 5.62
C CYS A 94 4.49 6.33 6.14
N HIS A 95 5.58 6.86 6.69
CA HIS A 95 5.61 8.23 7.20
C HIS A 95 5.33 9.26 6.10
N LEU A 96 5.97 9.09 4.93
CA LEU A 96 5.73 9.93 3.76
C LEU A 96 4.27 9.81 3.27
N ALA A 97 3.73 8.60 3.29
CA ALA A 97 2.34 8.31 3.06
C ALA A 97 1.46 8.67 4.29
N GLY A 98 1.90 9.51 5.22
CA GLY A 98 1.11 10.03 6.36
C GLY A 98 0.50 8.95 7.27
N PHE A 99 1.13 7.79 7.36
CA PHE A 99 0.76 6.70 8.26
C PHE A 99 1.89 6.43 9.26
N ASN A 100 1.52 6.03 10.47
CA ASN A 100 2.45 5.54 11.48
C ASN A 100 2.31 4.02 11.60
N LEU A 101 3.44 3.32 11.69
CA LEU A 101 3.42 1.90 12.06
C LEU A 101 3.18 1.80 13.57
N THR A 102 2.28 0.90 13.95
CA THR A 102 1.97 0.60 15.34
C THR A 102 2.07 -0.90 15.57
N ILE A 103 2.24 -1.29 16.83
CA ILE A 103 2.19 -2.70 17.23
C ILE A 103 0.78 -2.97 17.72
N GLN A 104 0.14 -3.99 17.17
CA GLN A 104 -1.16 -4.47 17.60
C GLN A 104 -0.98 -5.82 18.30
N ALA A 105 -1.69 -6.03 19.41
CA ALA A 105 -1.74 -7.34 20.03
C ALA A 105 -2.48 -8.30 19.09
N GLU A 106 -1.86 -9.43 18.78
CA GLU A 106 -2.62 -10.60 18.37
C GLU A 106 -3.54 -10.95 19.55
N GLY A 107 -4.81 -11.29 19.31
CA GLY A 107 -5.82 -11.53 20.35
C GLY A 107 -5.52 -12.70 21.32
N HIS A 108 -4.28 -13.17 21.36
CA HIS A 108 -3.74 -14.10 22.32
C HIS A 108 -3.55 -13.40 23.67
N HIS A 109 -4.46 -13.70 24.60
CA HIS A 109 -4.22 -13.50 26.02
C HIS A 109 -2.85 -14.09 26.39
N PHE A 110 -1.94 -13.24 26.87
CA PHE A 110 -0.77 -13.71 27.61
C PHE A 110 -1.27 -14.31 28.92
N SER A 111 -1.59 -15.61 28.92
CA SER A 111 -1.74 -16.38 30.16
C SER A 111 -0.37 -16.44 30.81
N ALA A 112 -0.20 -15.68 31.90
CA ALA A 112 0.93 -15.76 32.81
C ALA A 112 0.91 -17.09 33.59
#